data_AF-A0A2K4ZN29-F1
#
_entry.id   AF-A0A2K4ZN29-F1
#
_cell.length_a   1.000
_cell.length_b   1.000
_cell.length_c   1.000
_cell.angle_alpha   90.00
_cell.angle_beta   90.00
_cell.angle_gamma   90.00
#
_symmetry.space_group_name_H-M   'P 1'
#
loop_
_entity.id
_entity.type
_entity.pdbx_description
1 polymer ?
#
loop_
_entity_poly.entity_id
_entity_poly.type
_entity_poly.pdbx_seq_one_letter_code
_entity_poly.pdbx_strand_id
1 'polypeptide(L)'
;MNPINVIMEHKPYFKLCQAKAEKIIRLPEREFEQFLKSPMEYQDFIKEDVDLMRQDESGVYHCLLVTGDNHRDGVLVEADGYDYARYASYVPDAAALAYDSLSEMGYRLAFLVDLFVTEGTAAASGGYWEVSFEKIREQSGLELGANPFLQELMADMITERPEVAEVCIWRDCFSVNYRPEFCHDHQEEEIPESREMGYEAFAEALSAIRPDSREAAAVWYEWAKELEEFDKAGEPERTGKKAEAFLNEFAGRFRAIQERHGDEVAGQMISLAEIPFCLFPWEMKLAAEHLAAGGGVHDIPQMSKEGVLEDFSDAGQGKAPVQSM
;
A
#
# COMPACT_ATOMS: atom_id res chain seq x y z
N MET A 1 16.10 -1.93 14.76
CA MET A 1 16.82 -2.98 14.02
C MET A 1 18.14 -3.30 14.71
N ASN A 2 18.48 -4.59 14.81
CA ASN A 2 19.76 -5.05 15.36
C ASN A 2 20.90 -4.85 14.34
N PRO A 3 22.15 -4.62 14.78
CA PRO A 3 23.29 -4.57 13.88
C PRO A 3 23.46 -5.93 13.18
N ILE A 4 23.76 -5.88 11.88
CA ILE A 4 24.08 -7.05 11.07
C ILE A 4 25.48 -6.90 10.49
N ASN A 5 26.14 -8.02 10.25
CA ASN A 5 27.43 -8.05 9.55
C ASN A 5 27.20 -7.84 8.06
N VAL A 6 28.06 -7.04 7.42
CA VAL A 6 28.03 -6.74 5.99
C VAL A 6 29.45 -6.50 5.48
N ILE A 7 29.65 -6.64 4.16
CA ILE A 7 30.89 -6.20 3.50
C ILE A 7 30.72 -4.76 3.01
N MET A 8 31.62 -3.87 3.42
CA MET A 8 31.65 -2.48 2.97
C MET A 8 32.89 -2.23 2.10
N GLU A 9 32.68 -1.98 0.82
CA GLU A 9 33.74 -1.66 -0.13
C GLU A 9 33.92 -0.14 -0.27
N HIS A 10 35.17 0.33 -0.34
CA HIS A 10 35.47 1.73 -0.57
C HIS A 10 35.50 2.02 -2.09
N LYS A 11 34.61 2.91 -2.55
CA LYS A 11 34.36 3.23 -3.98
C LYS A 11 33.92 2.00 -4.80
N PRO A 12 32.79 1.38 -4.43
CA PRO A 12 32.34 0.14 -5.06
C PRO A 12 31.88 0.37 -6.50
N TYR A 13 32.01 -0.68 -7.31
CA TYR A 13 31.31 -0.84 -8.57
C TYR A 13 30.52 -2.13 -8.52
N PHE A 14 29.22 -2.04 -8.25
CA PHE A 14 28.36 -3.21 -8.08
C PHE A 14 27.99 -3.81 -9.44
N LYS A 15 28.59 -4.95 -9.77
CA LYS A 15 28.14 -5.81 -10.88
C LYS A 15 27.29 -6.94 -10.31
N LEU A 16 25.98 -6.79 -10.41
CA LEU A 16 25.02 -7.79 -9.91
C LEU A 16 25.01 -9.02 -10.82
N CYS A 17 24.98 -10.20 -10.22
CA CYS A 17 24.86 -11.49 -10.88
C CYS A 17 23.70 -12.26 -10.25
N GLN A 18 23.07 -13.15 -11.01
CA GLN A 18 22.11 -14.10 -10.46
C GLN A 18 22.85 -15.29 -9.86
N ALA A 19 22.40 -15.76 -8.71
CA ALA A 19 22.95 -16.93 -8.04
C ALA A 19 21.84 -17.80 -7.46
N LYS A 20 22.08 -19.11 -7.38
CA LYS A 20 21.20 -20.11 -6.81
C LYS A 20 21.99 -21.01 -5.85
N ALA A 21 21.47 -21.22 -4.65
CA ALA A 21 22.03 -22.20 -3.73
C ALA A 21 21.59 -23.61 -4.15
N GLU A 22 22.54 -24.46 -4.55
CA GLU A 22 22.27 -25.87 -4.87
C GLU A 22 22.34 -26.77 -3.66
N LYS A 23 23.17 -26.41 -2.68
CA LYS A 23 23.34 -27.16 -1.44
C LYS A 23 23.76 -26.24 -0.30
N ILE A 24 23.25 -26.52 0.90
CA ILE A 24 23.64 -25.83 2.12
C ILE A 24 24.68 -26.65 2.85
N ILE A 25 25.82 -26.04 3.15
CA ILE A 25 26.88 -26.62 3.99
C ILE A 25 26.84 -25.92 5.34
N ARG A 26 26.75 -26.68 6.42
CA ARG A 26 26.74 -26.14 7.78
C ARG A 26 28.01 -26.56 8.50
N LEU A 27 28.83 -25.57 8.83
CA LEU A 27 30.11 -25.74 9.50
C LEU A 27 29.97 -25.43 11.00
N PRO A 28 30.78 -26.08 11.86
CA PRO A 28 30.97 -25.63 13.22
C PRO A 28 31.41 -24.16 13.26
N GLU A 29 30.96 -23.40 14.25
CA GLU A 29 31.21 -21.95 14.40
C GLU A 29 32.68 -21.57 14.15
N ARG A 30 33.64 -22.27 14.77
CA ARG A 30 35.08 -21.99 14.60
C ARG A 30 35.59 -22.22 13.18
N GLU A 31 35.08 -23.25 12.50
CA GLU A 31 35.48 -23.56 11.13
C GLU A 31 34.91 -22.52 10.16
N PHE A 32 33.66 -22.09 10.40
CA PHE A 32 33.04 -21.01 9.64
C PHE A 32 33.80 -19.69 9.81
N GLU A 33 34.14 -19.31 11.04
CA GLU A 33 34.94 -18.11 11.31
C GLU A 33 36.33 -18.15 10.66
N GLN A 34 36.96 -19.33 10.60
CA GLN A 34 38.23 -19.52 9.91
C GLN A 34 38.05 -19.41 8.39
N PHE A 35 37.00 -20.00 7.84
CA PHE A 35 36.65 -19.88 6.44
C PHE A 35 36.42 -18.43 6.03
N LEU A 36 35.71 -17.62 6.85
CA LEU A 36 35.52 -16.18 6.59
C LEU A 36 36.84 -15.39 6.55
N LYS A 37 37.85 -15.79 7.33
CA LYS A 37 39.17 -15.12 7.34
C LYS A 37 40.03 -15.50 6.13
N SER A 38 39.88 -16.72 5.63
CA SER A 38 40.70 -17.29 4.56
C SER A 38 39.88 -18.10 3.54
N PRO A 39 38.95 -17.48 2.79
CA PRO A 39 38.07 -18.22 1.86
C PRO A 39 38.81 -18.83 0.66
N MET A 40 40.04 -18.37 0.37
CA MET A 40 40.89 -18.89 -0.71
C MET A 40 41.79 -20.07 -0.27
N GLU A 41 41.71 -20.50 0.98
CA GLU A 41 42.39 -21.72 1.43
C GLU A 41 41.60 -22.98 1.01
N TYR A 42 42.31 -24.10 0.93
CA TYR A 42 41.73 -25.41 0.63
C TYR A 42 40.61 -25.77 1.61
N GLN A 43 39.47 -26.23 1.09
CA GLN A 43 38.33 -26.70 1.87
C GLN A 43 37.84 -28.05 1.34
N ASP A 44 37.81 -29.07 2.20
CA ASP A 44 37.33 -30.40 1.83
C ASP A 44 35.89 -30.37 1.29
N PHE A 45 34.99 -29.61 1.94
CA PHE A 45 33.59 -29.51 1.52
C PHE A 45 33.41 -28.84 0.15
N ILE A 46 34.32 -27.95 -0.27
CA ILE A 46 34.26 -27.34 -1.60
C ILE A 46 34.65 -28.37 -2.65
N LYS A 47 35.72 -29.12 -2.40
CA LYS A 47 36.22 -30.15 -3.30
C LYS A 47 35.23 -31.30 -3.47
N GLU A 48 34.59 -31.72 -2.38
CA GLU A 48 33.60 -32.81 -2.39
C GLU A 48 32.34 -32.46 -3.19
N ASP A 49 31.97 -31.17 -3.24
CA ASP A 49 30.74 -30.68 -3.88
C ASP A 49 31.00 -29.84 -5.14
N VAL A 50 32.19 -29.93 -5.73
CA VAL A 50 32.61 -29.09 -6.88
C VAL A 50 31.67 -29.22 -8.08
N ASP A 51 31.10 -30.40 -8.30
CA ASP A 51 30.20 -30.68 -9.44
C ASP A 51 28.85 -29.95 -9.33
N LEU A 52 28.49 -29.45 -8.15
CA LEU A 52 27.27 -28.65 -7.93
C LEU A 52 27.48 -27.17 -8.25
N MET A 53 28.74 -26.73 -8.33
CA MET A 53 29.11 -25.34 -8.58
C MET A 53 29.45 -25.13 -10.05
N ARG A 54 28.80 -24.15 -10.68
CA ARG A 54 29.03 -23.76 -12.08
C ARG A 54 28.32 -22.46 -12.42
N GLN A 55 28.70 -21.84 -13.52
CA GLN A 55 27.84 -20.86 -14.21
C GLN A 55 27.08 -21.56 -15.35
N ASP A 56 25.76 -21.37 -15.40
CA ASP A 56 24.95 -21.90 -16.50
C ASP A 56 24.98 -21.00 -17.75
N GLU A 57 24.31 -21.44 -18.82
CA GLU A 57 24.23 -20.72 -20.09
C GLU A 57 23.49 -19.37 -19.98
N SER A 58 22.66 -19.21 -18.95
CA SER A 58 21.91 -17.98 -18.65
C SER A 58 22.74 -17.00 -17.82
N GLY A 59 23.94 -17.40 -17.38
CA GLY A 59 24.83 -16.62 -16.52
C GLY A 59 24.52 -16.74 -15.02
N VAL A 60 23.67 -17.68 -14.61
CA VAL A 60 23.34 -17.94 -13.20
C VAL A 60 24.47 -18.75 -12.56
N TYR A 61 24.98 -18.24 -11.43
CA TYR A 61 25.94 -18.96 -10.61
C TYR A 61 25.21 -19.97 -9.71
N HIS A 62 25.45 -21.25 -9.94
CA HIS A 62 25.08 -22.33 -9.04
C HIS A 62 26.14 -22.43 -7.95
N CYS A 63 25.73 -22.24 -6.70
CA CYS A 63 26.63 -22.05 -5.57
C CYS A 63 26.33 -23.04 -4.44
N LEU A 64 27.33 -23.27 -3.59
CA LEU A 64 27.10 -23.74 -2.22
C LEU A 64 26.72 -22.54 -1.33
N LEU A 65 25.77 -22.73 -0.43
CA LEU A 65 25.51 -21.78 0.66
C LEU A 65 26.17 -22.32 1.93
N VAL A 66 27.30 -21.74 2.30
CA VAL A 66 28.07 -22.12 3.50
C VAL A 66 27.58 -21.29 4.68
N THR A 67 27.21 -21.95 5.77
CA THR A 67 26.68 -21.35 7.01
C THR A 67 27.44 -21.86 8.23
N GLY A 68 27.45 -21.08 9.30
CA GLY A 68 28.04 -21.48 10.59
C GLY A 68 26.98 -21.83 11.64
N ASP A 69 27.32 -22.70 12.59
CA ASP A 69 26.54 -22.82 13.82
C ASP A 69 26.53 -21.50 14.59
N ASN A 70 25.36 -21.13 15.15
CA ASN A 70 25.11 -19.85 15.82
C ASN A 70 25.26 -18.60 14.93
N HIS A 71 25.37 -18.77 13.61
CA HIS A 71 25.41 -17.70 12.63
C HIS A 71 24.07 -17.57 11.90
N ARG A 72 23.62 -16.32 11.71
CA ARG A 72 22.47 -15.99 10.84
C ARG A 72 22.93 -15.79 9.39
N ASP A 73 24.17 -15.36 9.23
CA ASP A 73 24.84 -15.08 7.97
C ASP A 73 25.39 -16.35 7.29
N GLY A 74 25.84 -16.17 6.06
CA GLY A 74 26.43 -17.22 5.25
C GLY A 74 27.27 -16.66 4.11
N VAL A 75 27.80 -17.55 3.28
CA VAL A 75 28.57 -17.21 2.08
C VAL A 75 28.10 -18.09 0.93
N LEU A 76 27.71 -17.48 -0.18
CA LEU A 76 27.58 -18.18 -1.45
C LEU A 76 28.96 -18.41 -2.03
N VAL A 77 29.26 -19.65 -2.40
CA VAL A 77 30.55 -20.07 -2.96
C VAL A 77 30.34 -20.70 -4.32
N GLU A 78 31.10 -20.24 -5.31
CA GLU A 78 31.30 -20.91 -6.58
C GLU A 78 32.82 -21.08 -6.80
N ALA A 79 33.26 -22.32 -7.03
CA ALA A 79 34.67 -22.66 -6.98
C ALA A 79 35.34 -22.70 -8.35
N ASP A 80 34.59 -22.69 -9.46
CA ASP A 80 35.07 -22.78 -10.84
C ASP A 80 36.01 -23.99 -11.06
N GLY A 81 35.65 -25.13 -10.46
CA GLY A 81 36.44 -26.36 -10.51
C GLY A 81 37.60 -26.47 -9.51
N TYR A 82 37.80 -25.47 -8.63
CA TYR A 82 38.84 -25.49 -7.60
C TYR A 82 38.33 -26.04 -6.25
N ASP A 83 39.24 -26.14 -5.28
CA ASP A 83 39.01 -26.61 -3.92
C ASP A 83 38.99 -25.48 -2.87
N TYR A 84 38.79 -24.24 -3.33
CA TYR A 84 38.64 -23.04 -2.51
C TYR A 84 37.55 -22.13 -3.09
N ALA A 85 37.09 -21.13 -2.33
CA ALA A 85 36.03 -20.22 -2.77
C ALA A 85 36.57 -19.18 -3.76
N ARG A 86 36.68 -19.55 -5.04
CA ARG A 86 37.17 -18.68 -6.11
C ARG A 86 36.29 -17.45 -6.31
N TYR A 87 34.97 -17.66 -6.28
CA TYR A 87 33.96 -16.63 -6.21
C TYR A 87 33.18 -16.79 -4.91
N ALA A 88 33.03 -15.69 -4.18
CA ALA A 88 32.32 -15.69 -2.91
C ALA A 88 31.46 -14.43 -2.79
N SER A 89 30.27 -14.58 -2.23
CA SER A 89 29.41 -13.46 -1.86
C SER A 89 28.89 -13.67 -0.45
N TYR A 90 29.13 -12.69 0.41
CA TYR A 90 28.66 -12.72 1.79
C TYR A 90 27.17 -12.40 1.85
N VAL A 91 26.43 -13.21 2.61
CA VAL A 91 24.98 -13.12 2.75
C VAL A 91 24.63 -12.82 4.21
N PRO A 92 24.06 -11.64 4.53
CA PRO A 92 23.72 -11.29 5.91
C PRO A 92 22.58 -12.11 6.53
N ASP A 93 21.71 -12.72 5.71
CA ASP A 93 20.64 -13.62 6.14
C ASP A 93 20.56 -14.86 5.26
N ALA A 94 21.21 -15.93 5.71
CA ALA A 94 21.28 -17.18 4.95
C ALA A 94 19.94 -17.93 4.93
N ALA A 95 19.07 -17.74 5.93
CA ALA A 95 17.79 -18.46 6.01
C ALA A 95 16.86 -18.09 4.85
N ALA A 96 16.88 -16.82 4.43
CA ALA A 96 16.11 -16.34 3.29
C ALA A 96 16.56 -16.97 1.95
N LEU A 97 17.82 -17.41 1.83
CA LEU A 97 18.30 -18.12 0.63
C LEU A 97 18.17 -19.63 0.74
N ALA A 98 18.06 -20.16 1.95
CA ALA A 98 17.91 -21.59 2.20
C ALA A 98 16.51 -22.11 1.87
N TYR A 99 15.48 -21.25 1.95
CA TYR A 99 14.08 -21.64 1.81
C TYR A 99 13.29 -20.61 0.99
N ASP A 100 12.94 -20.96 -0.25
CA ASP A 100 12.14 -20.11 -1.14
C ASP A 100 10.82 -19.66 -0.51
N SER A 101 10.14 -20.57 0.20
CA SER A 101 8.88 -20.27 0.89
C SER A 101 9.03 -19.23 1.99
N LEU A 102 10.18 -19.20 2.68
CA LEU A 102 10.45 -18.19 3.71
C LEU A 102 10.76 -16.83 3.06
N SER A 103 11.51 -16.83 1.96
CA SER A 103 11.80 -15.63 1.18
C SER A 103 10.51 -14.99 0.64
N GLU A 104 9.65 -15.78 0.01
CA GLU A 104 8.38 -15.32 -0.54
C GLU A 104 7.45 -14.81 0.57
N MET A 105 7.34 -15.56 1.68
CA MET A 105 6.54 -15.14 2.82
C MET A 105 7.08 -13.82 3.42
N GLY A 106 8.39 -13.70 3.63
CA GLY A 106 9.00 -12.48 4.16
C GLY A 106 8.73 -11.26 3.28
N TYR A 107 8.87 -11.41 1.95
CA TYR A 107 8.54 -10.34 1.00
C TYR A 107 7.06 -9.95 1.07
N ARG A 108 6.15 -10.94 1.06
CA ARG A 108 4.70 -10.70 1.13
C ARG A 108 4.30 -10.01 2.43
N LEU A 109 4.82 -10.46 3.57
CA LEU A 109 4.52 -9.84 4.87
C LEU A 109 5.01 -8.40 4.92
N ALA A 110 6.25 -8.13 4.48
CA ALA A 110 6.79 -6.78 4.44
C ALA A 110 5.93 -5.84 3.58
N PHE A 111 5.56 -6.30 2.37
CA PHE A 111 4.68 -5.54 1.48
C PHE A 111 3.32 -5.23 2.12
N LEU A 112 2.69 -6.21 2.78
CA LEU A 112 1.39 -6.01 3.43
C LEU A 112 1.47 -5.04 4.61
N VAL A 113 2.50 -5.16 5.43
CA VAL A 113 2.75 -4.22 6.54
C VAL A 113 2.91 -2.80 5.98
N ASP A 114 3.68 -2.64 4.92
CA ASP A 114 3.87 -1.33 4.29
C ASP A 114 2.58 -0.74 3.73
N LEU A 115 1.77 -1.58 3.08
CA LEU A 115 0.45 -1.19 2.57
C LEU A 115 -0.47 -0.74 3.70
N PHE A 116 -0.63 -1.57 4.74
CA PHE A 116 -1.55 -1.28 5.84
C PHE A 116 -1.14 -0.10 6.69
N VAL A 117 0.16 0.06 6.95
CA VAL A 117 0.65 1.25 7.65
C VAL A 117 0.40 2.50 6.82
N THR A 118 0.61 2.45 5.52
CA THR A 118 0.32 3.58 4.62
C THR A 118 -1.17 3.91 4.59
N GLU A 119 -2.04 2.91 4.38
CA GLU A 119 -3.50 3.06 4.44
C GLU A 119 -3.95 3.65 5.78
N GLY A 120 -3.44 3.11 6.89
CA GLY A 120 -3.83 3.56 8.22
C GLY A 120 -3.35 4.96 8.54
N THR A 121 -2.13 5.37 8.15
CA THR A 121 -1.69 6.77 8.33
C THR A 121 -2.56 7.77 7.56
N ALA A 122 -3.09 7.38 6.39
CA ALA A 122 -3.98 8.23 5.61
C ALA A 122 -5.42 8.24 6.15
N ALA A 123 -5.90 7.11 6.67
CA ALA A 123 -7.28 6.94 7.12
C ALA A 123 -7.49 7.16 8.62
N ALA A 124 -6.43 7.25 9.41
CA ALA A 124 -6.51 7.35 10.87
C ALA A 124 -7.21 8.65 11.30
N SER A 125 -8.33 8.49 12.00
CA SER A 125 -8.99 9.59 12.72
C SER A 125 -8.39 9.67 14.12
N GLY A 126 -7.87 10.84 14.51
CA GLY A 126 -7.22 11.02 15.81
C GLY A 126 -5.96 10.18 16.02
N GLY A 127 -5.29 9.74 14.95
CA GLY A 127 -4.10 8.88 15.01
C GLY A 127 -4.38 7.41 15.34
N TYR A 128 -5.64 6.99 15.31
CA TYR A 128 -6.07 5.61 15.56
C TYR A 128 -6.57 4.94 14.27
N TRP A 129 -6.17 3.70 14.06
CA TRP A 129 -6.69 2.86 12.97
C TRP A 129 -6.83 1.41 13.39
N GLU A 130 -7.81 0.71 12.82
CA GLU A 130 -8.03 -0.70 13.04
C GLU A 130 -8.10 -1.45 11.71
N VAL A 131 -7.42 -2.59 11.65
CA VAL A 131 -7.49 -3.52 10.51
C VAL A 131 -7.83 -4.93 10.98
N SER A 132 -8.91 -5.47 10.46
CA SER A 132 -9.35 -6.84 10.78
C SER A 132 -8.53 -7.88 10.04
N PHE A 133 -8.34 -9.05 10.66
CA PHE A 133 -7.71 -10.21 10.05
C PHE A 133 -8.48 -10.71 8.83
N GLU A 134 -9.80 -10.49 8.81
CA GLU A 134 -10.64 -10.77 7.64
C GLU A 134 -10.27 -9.90 6.45
N LYS A 135 -10.14 -8.57 6.63
CA LYS A 135 -9.69 -7.66 5.57
C LYS A 135 -8.31 -8.07 5.04
N ILE A 136 -7.38 -8.43 5.93
CA ILE A 136 -6.04 -8.90 5.55
C ILE A 136 -6.15 -10.18 4.71
N ARG A 137 -6.97 -11.14 5.13
CA ARG A 137 -7.20 -12.38 4.40
C ARG A 137 -7.82 -12.12 3.03
N GLU A 138 -8.81 -11.24 2.91
CA GLU A 138 -9.47 -10.92 1.64
C GLU A 138 -8.51 -10.27 0.64
N GLN A 139 -7.67 -9.34 1.10
CA GLN A 139 -6.74 -8.61 0.23
C GLN A 139 -5.48 -9.41 -0.13
N SER A 140 -5.06 -10.36 0.72
CA SER A 140 -3.76 -11.03 0.57
C SER A 140 -3.80 -12.56 0.52
N GLY A 141 -4.93 -13.16 0.87
CA GLY A 141 -5.08 -14.60 1.10
C GLY A 141 -4.40 -15.11 2.38
N LEU A 142 -3.86 -14.24 3.23
CA LEU A 142 -3.14 -14.63 4.44
C LEU A 142 -4.10 -14.90 5.61
N GLU A 143 -4.08 -16.12 6.14
CA GLU A 143 -4.91 -16.51 7.27
C GLU A 143 -4.21 -16.28 8.61
N LEU A 144 -4.53 -15.16 9.25
CA LEU A 144 -3.98 -14.80 10.57
C LEU A 144 -4.73 -15.44 11.74
N GLY A 145 -6.06 -15.61 11.64
CA GLY A 145 -6.93 -15.93 12.78
C GLY A 145 -6.61 -17.25 13.52
N ALA A 146 -5.87 -18.17 12.91
CA ALA A 146 -5.50 -19.45 13.52
C ALA A 146 -4.04 -19.53 14.00
N ASN A 147 -3.21 -18.50 13.77
CA ASN A 147 -1.76 -18.58 13.99
C ASN A 147 -1.24 -17.40 14.84
N PRO A 148 -1.14 -17.57 16.17
CA PRO A 148 -0.65 -16.53 17.08
C PRO A 148 0.77 -16.05 16.77
N PHE A 149 1.67 -16.95 16.34
CA PHE A 149 3.04 -16.57 15.99
C PHE A 149 3.07 -15.61 14.80
N LEU A 150 2.23 -15.84 13.80
CA LEU A 150 2.16 -14.98 12.62
C LEU A 150 1.50 -13.62 12.96
N GLN A 151 0.53 -13.61 13.86
CA GLN A 151 -0.07 -12.38 14.38
C GLN A 151 0.97 -11.54 15.12
N GLU A 152 1.72 -12.14 16.04
CA GLU A 152 2.81 -11.49 16.79
C GLU A 152 3.90 -10.98 15.85
N LEU A 153 4.36 -11.80 14.89
CA LEU A 153 5.35 -11.40 13.90
C LEU A 153 4.91 -10.16 13.09
N MET A 154 3.66 -10.16 12.61
CA MET A 154 3.14 -8.99 11.88
C MET A 154 2.98 -7.78 12.80
N ALA A 155 2.55 -7.94 14.04
CA ALA A 155 2.46 -6.83 14.99
C ALA A 155 3.83 -6.23 15.31
N ASP A 156 4.87 -7.06 15.45
CA ASP A 156 6.25 -6.61 15.61
C ASP A 156 6.70 -5.82 14.38
N MET A 157 6.48 -6.35 13.17
CA MET A 157 6.82 -5.66 11.92
C MET A 157 6.09 -4.31 11.76
N ILE A 158 4.81 -4.23 12.14
CA ILE A 158 4.06 -2.96 12.15
C ILE A 158 4.64 -2.02 13.20
N THR A 159 5.01 -2.50 14.38
CA THR A 159 5.60 -1.69 15.46
C THR A 159 6.99 -1.14 15.08
N GLU A 160 7.74 -1.85 14.25
CA GLU A 160 9.04 -1.41 13.74
C GLU A 160 8.94 -0.23 12.76
N ARG A 161 7.75 0.05 12.22
CA ARG A 161 7.51 1.19 11.32
C ARG A 161 7.61 2.52 12.09
N PRO A 162 8.37 3.50 11.57
CA PRO A 162 8.60 4.77 12.28
C PRO A 162 7.31 5.56 12.53
N GLU A 163 6.29 5.39 11.69
CA GLU A 163 4.99 6.05 11.80
C GLU A 163 4.17 5.55 12.99
N VAL A 164 4.45 4.33 13.46
CA VAL A 164 3.64 3.64 14.46
C VAL A 164 4.19 3.94 15.87
N ALA A 165 3.28 4.28 16.77
CA ALA A 165 3.55 4.48 18.18
C ALA A 165 3.35 3.18 18.97
N GLU A 166 2.27 2.45 18.68
CA GLU A 166 1.89 1.22 19.38
C GLU A 166 0.98 0.36 18.51
N VAL A 167 1.07 -0.96 18.67
CA VAL A 167 0.15 -1.94 18.07
C VAL A 167 -0.38 -2.86 19.17
N CYS A 168 -1.68 -3.07 19.17
CA CYS A 168 -2.35 -4.04 20.03
C CYS A 168 -3.09 -5.07 19.17
N ILE A 169 -2.94 -6.34 19.52
CA ILE A 169 -3.79 -7.42 18.96
C ILE A 169 -5.00 -7.57 19.88
N TRP A 170 -6.19 -7.36 19.33
CA TRP A 170 -7.43 -7.53 20.08
C TRP A 170 -8.46 -8.28 19.26
N ARG A 171 -8.93 -9.43 19.77
CA ARG A 171 -9.80 -10.34 19.01
C ARG A 171 -9.16 -10.71 17.67
N ASP A 172 -9.78 -10.31 16.57
CA ASP A 172 -9.37 -10.60 15.20
C ASP A 172 -8.96 -9.32 14.45
N CYS A 173 -8.35 -8.34 15.14
CA CYS A 173 -7.85 -7.12 14.53
C CYS A 173 -6.49 -6.69 15.10
N PHE A 174 -5.75 -5.93 14.28
CA PHE A 174 -4.68 -5.07 14.75
C PHE A 174 -5.23 -3.67 14.99
N SER A 175 -5.05 -3.18 16.20
CA SER A 175 -5.32 -1.81 16.61
C SER A 175 -4.00 -1.04 16.60
N VAL A 176 -3.89 -0.05 15.72
CA VAL A 176 -2.65 0.69 15.45
C VAL A 176 -2.81 2.14 15.88
N ASN A 177 -1.92 2.59 16.77
CA ASN A 177 -1.77 3.99 17.13
C ASN A 177 -0.61 4.58 16.36
N TYR A 178 -0.85 5.65 15.61
CA TYR A 178 0.17 6.38 14.88
C TYR A 178 0.73 7.54 15.71
N ARG A 179 1.98 7.86 15.42
CA ARG A 179 2.65 9.02 15.99
C ARG A 179 2.09 10.30 15.38
N PRO A 180 1.78 11.34 16.19
CA PRO A 180 1.17 12.57 15.70
C PRO A 180 1.95 13.26 14.58
N GLU A 181 3.27 13.12 14.53
CA GLU A 181 4.10 13.75 13.50
C GLU A 181 3.91 13.14 12.10
N PHE A 182 3.37 11.92 12.04
CA PHE A 182 3.11 11.17 10.82
C PHE A 182 1.62 11.08 10.49
N CYS A 183 0.75 11.46 11.43
CA CYS A 183 -0.64 11.71 11.14
C CYS A 183 -0.72 12.97 10.29
N HIS A 184 -1.41 12.90 9.14
CA HIS A 184 -1.97 14.13 8.62
C HIS A 184 -2.93 14.65 9.68
N ASP A 185 -2.68 15.86 10.18
CA ASP A 185 -3.70 16.67 10.85
C ASP A 185 -4.87 16.76 9.86
N HIS A 186 -5.75 15.78 9.89
CA HIS A 186 -7.15 16.09 9.88
C HIS A 186 -7.25 17.00 11.08
N GLN A 187 -7.31 18.32 10.81
CA GLN A 187 -8.05 19.15 11.71
C GLN A 187 -9.32 18.37 11.96
N GLU A 188 -9.46 17.82 13.15
CA GLU A 188 -10.75 17.68 13.78
C GLU A 188 -11.31 19.11 13.75
N GLU A 189 -11.88 19.50 12.60
CA GLU A 189 -13.25 19.97 12.71
C GLU A 189 -13.96 18.79 13.36
N GLU A 190 -14.05 18.83 14.70
CA GLU A 190 -15.19 18.28 15.41
C GLU A 190 -16.35 18.47 14.45
N ILE A 191 -16.90 17.40 13.87
CA ILE A 191 -18.15 17.50 13.14
C ILE A 191 -19.11 17.99 14.21
N PRO A 192 -19.48 19.29 14.23
CA PRO A 192 -20.33 19.79 15.28
C PRO A 192 -21.71 19.40 14.81
N GLU A 193 -22.14 18.16 15.09
CA GLU A 193 -23.40 17.57 14.61
C GLU A 193 -23.85 18.28 13.33
N SER A 194 -23.15 18.06 12.20
CA SER A 194 -23.31 18.95 11.04
C SER A 194 -24.80 19.06 10.76
N ARG A 195 -25.30 20.29 10.87
CA ARG A 195 -26.67 20.62 10.49
C ARG A 195 -26.84 20.05 9.10
N GLU A 196 -27.59 18.95 8.99
CA GLU A 196 -27.97 18.32 7.73
C GLU A 196 -28.31 19.43 6.72
N MET A 197 -27.59 19.49 5.59
CA MET A 197 -27.75 20.60 4.65
C MET A 197 -29.12 20.46 4.00
N GLY A 198 -30.02 21.36 4.37
CA GLY A 198 -31.33 21.43 3.73
C GLY A 198 -31.22 21.90 2.28
N TYR A 199 -32.24 21.56 1.48
CA TYR A 199 -32.35 21.90 0.06
C TYR A 199 -32.04 23.37 -0.25
N GLU A 200 -32.52 24.33 0.54
CA GLU A 200 -32.29 25.76 0.27
C GLU A 200 -30.81 26.14 0.35
N ALA A 201 -30.07 25.62 1.34
CA ALA A 201 -28.64 25.86 1.48
C ALA A 201 -27.84 25.21 0.34
N PHE A 202 -28.28 24.03 -0.12
CA PHE A 202 -27.69 23.36 -1.28
C PHE A 202 -27.94 24.14 -2.58
N ALA A 203 -29.16 24.62 -2.80
CA ALA A 203 -29.52 25.42 -3.97
C ALA A 203 -28.76 26.74 -4.03
N GLU A 204 -28.55 27.41 -2.88
CA GLU A 204 -27.69 28.59 -2.78
C GLU A 204 -26.23 28.25 -3.10
N ALA A 205 -25.71 27.12 -2.60
CA ALA A 205 -24.34 26.68 -2.89
C ALA A 205 -24.10 26.45 -4.39
N LEU A 206 -25.02 25.80 -5.10
CA LEU A 206 -24.89 25.62 -6.54
C LEU A 206 -25.05 26.95 -7.29
N SER A 207 -25.96 27.82 -6.83
CA SER A 207 -26.19 29.14 -7.44
C SER A 207 -24.99 30.08 -7.31
N ALA A 208 -24.16 29.89 -6.28
CA ALA A 208 -22.90 30.63 -6.10
C ALA A 208 -21.83 30.21 -7.12
N ILE A 209 -21.88 28.98 -7.64
CA ILE A 209 -20.95 28.46 -8.65
C ILE A 209 -21.46 28.80 -10.05
N ARG A 210 -22.74 28.51 -10.31
CA ARG A 210 -23.41 28.79 -11.57
C ARG A 210 -24.76 29.45 -11.29
N PRO A 211 -24.96 30.72 -11.69
CA PRO A 211 -26.25 31.39 -11.55
C PRO A 211 -27.39 30.56 -12.16
N ASP A 212 -28.60 30.70 -11.61
CA ASP A 212 -29.82 30.03 -12.07
C ASP A 212 -29.81 28.48 -11.94
N SER A 213 -28.99 27.92 -11.03
CA SER A 213 -28.88 26.46 -10.83
C SER A 213 -29.95 25.82 -9.94
N ARG A 214 -31.05 26.50 -9.62
CA ARG A 214 -32.08 25.99 -8.69
C ARG A 214 -32.80 24.74 -9.21
N GLU A 215 -33.08 24.70 -10.52
CA GLU A 215 -33.72 23.55 -11.16
C GLU A 215 -32.76 22.36 -11.18
N ALA A 216 -31.48 22.58 -11.49
CA ALA A 216 -30.44 21.57 -11.38
C ALA A 216 -30.30 21.05 -9.94
N ALA A 217 -30.33 21.93 -8.94
CA ALA A 217 -30.27 21.56 -7.52
C ALA A 217 -31.43 20.64 -7.10
N ALA A 218 -32.62 20.80 -7.69
CA ALA A 218 -33.75 19.91 -7.42
C ALA A 218 -33.49 18.49 -7.96
N VAL A 219 -32.91 18.36 -9.16
CA VAL A 219 -32.56 17.06 -9.75
C VAL A 219 -31.48 16.36 -8.91
N TRP A 220 -30.44 17.09 -8.49
CA TRP A 220 -29.41 16.56 -7.59
C TRP A 220 -29.95 16.15 -6.23
N TYR A 221 -30.97 16.84 -5.71
CA TYR A 221 -31.61 16.44 -4.45
C TYR A 221 -32.49 15.20 -4.59
N GLU A 222 -33.23 15.05 -5.68
CA GLU A 222 -33.95 13.79 -5.94
C GLU A 222 -32.98 12.62 -6.07
N TRP A 223 -31.84 12.82 -6.75
CA TRP A 223 -30.78 11.80 -6.79
C TRP A 223 -30.22 11.46 -5.40
N ALA A 224 -30.02 12.45 -4.53
CA ALA A 224 -29.60 12.22 -3.14
C ALA A 224 -30.58 11.35 -2.34
N LYS A 225 -31.90 11.46 -2.62
CA LYS A 225 -32.92 10.59 -2.01
C LYS A 225 -32.87 9.16 -2.55
N GLU A 226 -32.62 9.00 -3.84
CA GLU A 226 -32.40 7.66 -4.43
C GLU A 226 -31.17 6.99 -3.81
N LEU A 227 -30.07 7.74 -3.59
CA LEU A 227 -28.87 7.24 -2.90
C LEU A 227 -29.15 6.80 -1.46
N GLU A 228 -30.00 7.51 -0.73
CA GLU A 228 -30.46 7.09 0.61
C GLU A 228 -31.20 5.74 0.57
N GLU A 229 -31.99 5.47 -0.47
CA GLU A 229 -32.66 4.17 -0.64
C GLU A 229 -31.68 3.04 -0.95
N PHE A 230 -30.68 3.31 -1.81
CA PHE A 230 -29.63 2.32 -2.15
C PHE A 230 -28.72 1.99 -0.95
N ASP A 231 -28.40 2.97 -0.10
CA ASP A 231 -27.56 2.77 1.09
C ASP A 231 -28.24 1.91 2.17
N LYS A 232 -29.59 1.87 2.18
CA LYS A 232 -30.39 1.00 3.07
C LYS A 232 -30.58 -0.43 2.53
N ALA A 233 -30.24 -0.70 1.27
CA ALA A 233 -30.64 -1.94 0.59
C ALA A 233 -29.78 -3.18 0.90
N GLY A 234 -28.73 -3.07 1.73
CA GLY A 234 -27.81 -4.18 2.03
C GLY A 234 -27.93 -4.80 3.42
N GLU A 235 -28.26 -4.02 4.46
CA GLU A 235 -28.19 -4.46 5.86
C GLU A 235 -29.24 -3.72 6.71
N PRO A 236 -30.29 -4.40 7.22
CA PRO A 236 -31.41 -3.74 7.92
C PRO A 236 -31.03 -3.13 9.28
N GLU A 237 -29.81 -3.36 9.78
CA GLU A 237 -29.32 -2.83 11.07
C GLU A 237 -28.41 -1.60 10.93
N ARG A 238 -28.01 -1.22 9.71
CA ARG A 238 -27.17 -0.04 9.46
C ARG A 238 -28.06 1.20 9.28
N THR A 239 -27.84 2.24 10.09
CA THR A 239 -28.42 3.57 9.83
C THR A 239 -27.76 4.13 8.57
N GLY A 240 -28.42 3.96 7.42
CA GLY A 240 -27.96 4.52 6.14
C GLY A 240 -27.88 6.05 6.16
N LYS A 241 -27.04 6.61 5.29
CA LYS A 241 -26.91 8.06 5.05
C LYS A 241 -28.25 8.62 4.54
N LYS A 242 -28.70 9.73 5.13
CA LYS A 242 -29.88 10.47 4.62
C LYS A 242 -29.52 11.30 3.39
N ALA A 243 -30.53 11.67 2.60
CA ALA A 243 -30.38 12.57 1.46
C ALA A 243 -29.64 13.88 1.82
N GLU A 244 -29.90 14.46 2.99
CA GLU A 244 -29.25 15.69 3.45
C GLU A 244 -27.74 15.52 3.73
N ALA A 245 -27.30 14.30 4.07
CA ALA A 245 -25.88 13.98 4.20
C ALA A 245 -25.21 13.89 2.82
N PHE A 246 -25.91 13.36 1.82
CA PHE A 246 -25.44 13.38 0.42
C PHE A 246 -25.40 14.80 -0.15
N LEU A 247 -26.34 15.68 0.21
CA LEU A 247 -26.29 17.10 -0.18
C LEU A 247 -25.03 17.81 0.34
N ASN A 248 -24.65 17.54 1.58
CA ASN A 248 -23.37 18.02 2.14
C ASN A 248 -22.17 17.52 1.31
N GLU A 249 -22.16 16.24 0.95
CA GLU A 249 -21.10 15.63 0.16
C GLU A 249 -21.02 16.22 -1.26
N PHE A 250 -22.15 16.37 -1.93
CA PHE A 250 -22.22 17.01 -3.26
C PHE A 250 -21.75 18.46 -3.21
N ALA A 251 -22.23 19.26 -2.25
CA ALA A 251 -21.81 20.65 -2.12
C ALA A 251 -20.29 20.77 -1.90
N GLY A 252 -19.72 19.89 -1.06
CA GLY A 252 -18.28 19.81 -0.84
C GLY A 252 -17.52 19.48 -2.13
N ARG A 253 -17.98 18.48 -2.89
CA ARG A 253 -17.34 18.08 -4.16
C ARG A 253 -17.45 19.16 -5.24
N PHE A 254 -18.60 19.84 -5.38
CA PHE A 254 -18.74 20.95 -6.32
C PHE A 254 -17.80 22.11 -5.98
N ARG A 255 -17.61 22.43 -4.69
CA ARG A 255 -16.61 23.43 -4.26
C ARG A 255 -15.18 22.99 -4.56
N ALA A 256 -14.84 21.73 -4.27
CA ALA A 256 -13.50 21.21 -4.57
C ALA A 256 -13.21 21.25 -6.09
N ILE A 257 -14.21 20.92 -6.93
CA ILE A 257 -14.11 21.03 -8.37
C ILE A 257 -13.97 22.50 -8.81
N GLN A 258 -14.75 23.41 -8.22
CA GLN A 258 -14.66 24.85 -8.48
C GLN A 258 -13.26 25.39 -8.16
N GLU A 259 -12.71 25.05 -6.98
CA GLU A 259 -11.38 25.48 -6.56
C GLU A 259 -10.27 24.95 -7.47
N ARG A 260 -10.42 23.71 -7.96
CA ARG A 260 -9.39 23.03 -8.75
C ARG A 260 -9.47 23.33 -10.26
N HIS A 261 -10.68 23.45 -10.80
CA HIS A 261 -10.94 23.50 -12.25
C HIS A 261 -11.71 24.76 -12.69
N GLY A 262 -12.15 25.61 -11.75
CA GLY A 262 -12.84 26.87 -12.01
C GLY A 262 -14.36 26.74 -12.20
N ASP A 263 -15.02 27.89 -12.22
CA ASP A 263 -16.49 28.01 -12.28
C ASP A 263 -17.10 27.37 -13.54
N GLU A 264 -16.38 27.39 -14.66
CA GLU A 264 -16.86 26.83 -15.93
C GLU A 264 -17.05 25.30 -15.82
N VAL A 265 -16.02 24.59 -15.35
CA VAL A 265 -16.06 23.12 -15.20
C VAL A 265 -17.03 22.71 -14.09
N ALA A 266 -17.02 23.41 -12.95
CA ALA A 266 -17.97 23.16 -11.88
C ALA A 266 -19.43 23.43 -12.33
N GLY A 267 -19.65 24.46 -13.15
CA GLY A 267 -20.93 24.76 -13.77
C GLY A 267 -21.39 23.69 -14.76
N GLN A 268 -20.46 23.13 -15.55
CA GLN A 268 -20.74 22.01 -16.45
C GLN A 268 -21.12 20.74 -15.67
N MET A 269 -20.44 20.46 -14.55
CA MET A 269 -20.80 19.37 -13.65
C MET A 269 -22.22 19.55 -13.08
N ILE A 270 -22.59 20.77 -12.68
CA ILE A 270 -23.96 21.08 -12.25
C ILE A 270 -24.96 20.85 -13.39
N SER A 271 -24.61 21.22 -14.63
CA SER A 271 -25.49 21.07 -15.81
C SER A 271 -25.76 19.62 -16.24
N LEU A 272 -25.08 18.62 -15.67
CA LEU A 272 -25.43 17.21 -15.90
C LEU A 272 -26.91 16.94 -15.56
N ALA A 273 -27.44 17.66 -14.56
CA ALA A 273 -28.86 17.64 -14.19
C ALA A 273 -29.82 18.02 -15.34
N GLU A 274 -29.34 18.77 -16.34
CA GLU A 274 -30.13 19.19 -17.51
C GLU A 274 -30.21 18.11 -18.60
N ILE A 275 -29.33 17.10 -18.53
CA ILE A 275 -29.37 15.89 -19.36
C ILE A 275 -29.85 14.67 -18.55
N PRO A 276 -30.82 14.88 -17.66
CA PRO A 276 -31.28 13.97 -16.60
C PRO A 276 -30.24 12.99 -16.04
N PHE A 277 -29.04 13.47 -15.74
CA PHE A 277 -27.95 12.62 -15.26
C PHE A 277 -27.28 13.23 -14.03
N CYS A 278 -27.11 12.43 -12.98
CA CYS A 278 -26.35 12.79 -11.79
C CYS A 278 -25.34 11.67 -11.52
N LEU A 279 -24.15 12.07 -11.08
CA LEU A 279 -23.05 11.15 -10.80
C LEU A 279 -23.11 10.69 -9.35
N PHE A 280 -22.53 9.51 -9.09
CA PHE A 280 -22.17 9.16 -7.72
C PHE A 280 -21.04 10.08 -7.23
N PRO A 281 -20.94 10.31 -5.90
CA PRO A 281 -19.91 11.20 -5.37
C PRO A 281 -18.49 10.83 -5.84
N TRP A 282 -18.13 9.54 -5.83
CA TRP A 282 -16.81 9.05 -6.25
C TRP A 282 -16.52 9.21 -7.76
N GLU A 283 -17.53 9.37 -8.60
CA GLU A 283 -17.32 9.58 -10.05
C GLU A 283 -17.06 11.04 -10.42
N MET A 284 -17.39 11.98 -9.52
CA MET A 284 -17.38 13.41 -9.82
C MET A 284 -15.98 13.96 -10.17
N LYS A 285 -14.91 13.37 -9.62
CA LYS A 285 -13.53 13.82 -9.87
C LYS A 285 -13.10 13.55 -11.31
N LEU A 286 -13.16 12.29 -11.76
CA LEU A 286 -12.74 11.94 -13.12
C LEU A 286 -13.65 12.59 -14.18
N ALA A 287 -14.93 12.78 -13.86
CA ALA A 287 -15.82 13.54 -14.73
C ALA A 287 -15.39 15.00 -14.87
N ALA A 288 -15.01 15.65 -13.77
CA ALA A 288 -14.48 17.02 -13.81
C ALA A 288 -13.14 17.10 -14.54
N GLU A 289 -12.25 16.11 -14.37
CA GLU A 289 -10.97 16.04 -15.10
C GLU A 289 -11.18 15.87 -16.61
N HIS A 290 -12.16 15.06 -17.03
CA HIS A 290 -12.55 14.94 -18.44
C HIS A 290 -13.05 16.27 -19.02
N LEU A 291 -13.94 16.95 -18.31
CA LEU A 291 -14.45 18.27 -18.73
C LEU A 291 -13.32 19.32 -18.80
N ALA A 292 -12.44 19.34 -17.81
CA ALA A 292 -11.28 20.24 -17.78
C ALA A 292 -10.30 19.97 -18.93
N ALA A 293 -10.23 18.73 -19.44
CA ALA A 293 -9.45 18.36 -20.61
C ALA A 293 -10.11 18.74 -21.96
N GLY A 294 -11.28 19.39 -21.92
CA GLY A 294 -12.06 19.79 -23.10
C GLY A 294 -13.07 18.74 -23.56
N GLY A 295 -13.33 17.71 -22.75
CA GLY A 295 -14.39 16.74 -22.96
C GLY A 295 -15.79 17.34 -22.85
N GLY A 296 -16.79 16.70 -23.45
CA GLY A 296 -18.17 17.16 -23.45
C GLY A 296 -19.00 16.58 -22.30
N VAL A 297 -19.94 17.37 -21.78
CA VAL A 297 -20.93 16.93 -20.76
C VAL A 297 -21.74 15.72 -21.22
N HIS A 298 -21.96 15.57 -22.53
CA HIS A 298 -22.68 14.44 -23.12
C HIS A 298 -21.89 13.12 -23.17
N ASP A 299 -20.57 13.16 -22.96
CA ASP A 299 -19.73 11.95 -22.92
C ASP A 299 -19.88 11.22 -21.56
N ILE A 300 -20.14 12.00 -20.51
CA ILE A 300 -20.13 11.57 -19.10
C ILE A 300 -21.09 10.39 -18.80
N PRO A 301 -22.34 10.34 -19.30
CA PRO A 301 -23.23 9.20 -19.02
C PRO A 301 -22.70 7.88 -19.58
N GLN A 302 -22.08 7.91 -20.76
CA GLN A 302 -21.50 6.71 -21.36
C GLN A 302 -20.25 6.28 -20.57
N MET A 303 -19.44 7.24 -20.14
CA MET A 303 -18.25 7.00 -19.33
C MET A 303 -18.59 6.39 -17.95
N SER A 304 -19.64 6.86 -17.29
CA SER A 304 -20.15 6.26 -16.04
C SER A 304 -20.60 4.82 -16.26
N LYS A 305 -21.38 4.57 -17.33
CA LYS A 305 -21.85 3.21 -17.68
C LYS A 305 -20.71 2.23 -18.00
N GLU A 306 -19.62 2.73 -18.57
CA GLU A 306 -18.42 1.95 -18.88
C GLU A 306 -17.49 1.74 -17.66
N GLY A 307 -17.81 2.37 -16.52
CA GLY A 307 -17.02 2.29 -15.29
C GLY A 307 -15.71 3.07 -15.32
N VAL A 308 -15.48 3.89 -16.36
CA VAL A 308 -14.22 4.64 -16.51
C VAL A 308 -14.14 5.88 -15.59
N LEU A 309 -15.26 6.24 -14.96
CA LEU A 309 -15.33 7.31 -13.96
C LEU A 309 -15.19 6.78 -12.52
N GLU A 310 -15.05 5.47 -12.32
CA GLU A 310 -14.88 4.89 -10.98
C GLU A 310 -13.48 5.20 -10.45
N ASP A 311 -13.35 6.37 -9.82
CA ASP A 311 -12.11 6.80 -9.19
C ASP A 311 -12.05 6.36 -7.73
N PHE A 312 -11.36 5.25 -7.47
CA PHE A 312 -11.01 4.86 -6.11
C PHE A 312 -9.76 5.58 -5.59
N SER A 313 -9.13 6.48 -6.38
CA SER A 313 -7.90 7.20 -5.98
C SER A 313 -8.14 8.40 -5.06
N ASP A 314 -9.39 8.86 -4.92
CA ASP A 314 -9.79 9.89 -3.94
C ASP A 314 -10.15 9.31 -2.56
N ALA A 315 -9.96 8.00 -2.36
CA ALA A 315 -9.63 7.48 -1.03
C ALA A 315 -8.16 7.82 -0.72
N GLY A 316 -7.85 9.13 -0.62
CA GLY A 316 -6.57 9.67 -0.14
C GLY A 316 -5.44 9.79 -1.17
N GLN A 317 -5.26 10.99 -1.73
CA GLN A 317 -3.96 11.41 -2.26
C GLN A 317 -3.60 12.83 -1.81
N GLY A 318 -2.75 12.89 -0.77
CA GLY A 318 -1.83 13.99 -0.55
C GLY A 318 -0.62 13.86 -1.49
N LYS A 319 -0.35 14.95 -2.21
CA LYS A 319 0.84 15.35 -2.98
C LYS A 319 2.09 14.43 -2.94
N ALA A 320 2.61 14.11 -4.12
CA ALA A 320 4.03 13.80 -4.31
C ALA A 320 4.83 15.11 -4.56
N PRO A 321 5.94 15.38 -3.85
CA PRO A 321 6.88 16.41 -4.26
C PRO A 321 7.78 15.90 -5.40
N VAL A 322 7.87 16.75 -6.40
CA VAL A 322 8.72 16.67 -7.60
C VAL A 322 10.19 16.48 -7.22
N GLN A 323 10.86 15.53 -7.89
CA GLN A 323 12.32 15.53 -8.02
C GLN A 323 12.75 16.81 -8.74
N SER A 324 13.60 17.61 -8.09
CA SER A 324 14.49 18.53 -8.80
C SER A 324 15.94 18.07 -8.65
N MET A 325 16.63 18.12 -9.79
CA MET A 325 18.08 18.29 -9.89
C MET A 325 18.60 19.44 -9.03
#